data_AF-A0A7Y4YJT7-F1
#
_entry.id   AF-A0A7Y4YJT7-F1
#
_cell.length_a   1.000
_cell.length_b   1.000
_cell.length_c   1.000
_cell.angle_alpha   90.00
_cell.angle_beta   90.00
_cell.angle_gamma   90.00
#
_symmetry.space_group_name_H-M   'P 1'
#
loop_
_entity.id
_entity.type
_entity.pdbx_description
1 polymer ?
#
loop_
_entity_poly.entity_id
_entity_poly.type
_entity_poly.pdbx_seq_one_letter_code
_entity_poly.pdbx_strand_id
1 'polypeptide(L)'
;TQVVQAGVKSLTPDEQAVLLRGLTKVIHSLQEQGAISVVRMCAGCTYFQPHVHTDAAKPHHCGLMNKAIGEGQLRLDCPEFMPGIEIEQVRRWEKFLGSGEGR
;
A
#
# COMPACT_ATOMS: atom_id res chain seq x y z
N THR A 1 7.56 -5.95 20.93
CA THR A 1 6.13 -5.92 20.51
C THR A 1 5.66 -7.31 20.07
N GLN A 2 5.76 -8.32 20.95
CA GLN A 2 5.48 -9.71 20.60
C GLN A 2 3.97 -10.01 20.49
N VAL A 3 3.16 -9.32 21.30
CA VAL A 3 1.70 -9.46 21.33
C VAL A 3 1.07 -9.05 20.00
N VAL A 4 1.48 -7.92 19.44
CA VAL A 4 0.98 -7.44 18.13
C VAL A 4 1.36 -8.42 17.02
N GLN A 5 2.59 -8.93 17.01
CA GLN A 5 3.00 -9.93 16.02
C GLN A 5 2.21 -11.23 16.12
N ALA A 6 1.91 -11.70 17.33
CA ALA A 6 1.08 -12.89 17.53
C ALA A 6 -0.34 -12.68 17.00
N GLY A 7 -0.95 -11.53 17.29
CA GLY A 7 -2.27 -11.17 16.77
C GLY A 7 -2.32 -11.07 15.24
N VAL A 8 -1.30 -10.50 14.60
CA VAL A 8 -1.21 -10.47 13.13
C VAL A 8 -1.05 -11.88 12.56
N LYS A 9 -0.23 -12.74 13.19
CA LYS A 9 -0.02 -14.12 12.73
C LYS A 9 -1.25 -15.02 12.87
N SER A 10 -2.18 -14.70 13.78
CA SER A 10 -3.43 -15.47 13.91
C SER A 10 -4.47 -15.12 12.85
N LEU A 11 -4.29 -14.04 12.09
CA LEU A 11 -5.19 -13.65 11.01
C LEU A 11 -5.00 -14.55 9.79
N THR A 12 -6.10 -14.85 9.11
CA THR A 12 -6.10 -15.44 7.78
C THR A 12 -5.40 -14.52 6.76
N PRO A 13 -4.95 -15.03 5.61
CA PRO A 13 -4.31 -14.21 4.58
C PRO A 13 -5.18 -13.02 4.12
N ASP A 14 -6.49 -13.21 4.02
CA ASP A 14 -7.44 -12.17 3.59
C ASP A 14 -7.58 -11.08 4.67
N GLU A 15 -7.68 -11.47 5.95
CA GLU A 15 -7.70 -10.53 7.07
C GLU A 15 -6.40 -9.73 7.16
N GLN A 16 -5.24 -10.36 6.94
CA GLN A 16 -3.96 -9.65 6.90
C GLN A 16 -3.92 -8.64 5.76
N ALA A 17 -4.44 -8.99 4.58
CA ALA A 17 -4.51 -8.10 3.43
C ALA A 17 -5.42 -6.89 3.71
N VAL A 18 -6.62 -7.12 4.27
CA VAL A 18 -7.55 -6.06 4.66
C VAL A 18 -6.93 -5.15 5.72
N LEU A 19 -6.30 -5.73 6.76
CA LEU A 19 -5.63 -4.98 7.81
C LEU A 19 -4.48 -4.13 7.24
N LEU A 20 -3.64 -4.71 6.38
CA LEU A 20 -2.51 -4.01 5.78
C LEU A 20 -2.99 -2.83 4.92
N ARG A 21 -4.04 -3.03 4.12
CA ARG A 21 -4.66 -1.96 3.35
C ARG A 21 -5.20 -0.85 4.25
N GLY A 22 -5.95 -1.22 5.29
CA GLY A 22 -6.50 -0.27 6.27
C GLY A 22 -5.41 0.54 6.96
N LEU A 23 -4.35 -0.12 7.43
CA LEU A 23 -3.21 0.51 8.08
C LEU A 23 -2.48 1.46 7.13
N THR A 24 -2.30 1.09 5.86
CA THR A 24 -1.72 1.95 4.82
C THR A 24 -2.50 3.26 4.68
N LYS A 25 -3.84 3.18 4.67
CA LYS A 25 -4.72 4.37 4.59
C LYS A 25 -4.63 5.26 5.83
N VAL A 26 -4.61 4.67 7.02
CA VAL A 26 -4.46 5.42 8.28
C VAL A 26 -3.11 6.15 8.30
N ILE A 27 -2.02 5.47 7.94
CA ILE A 27 -0.68 6.07 7.88
C ILE A 27 -0.67 7.24 6.89
N HIS A 28 -1.28 7.09 5.71
CA HIS A 28 -1.40 8.19 4.74
C HIS A 28 -2.12 9.41 5.33
N SER A 29 -3.27 9.21 5.96
CA SER A 29 -4.04 10.31 6.54
C SER A 29 -3.25 11.05 7.64
N LEU A 30 -2.49 10.33 8.46
CA LEU A 30 -1.60 10.92 9.46
C LEU A 30 -0.46 11.74 8.82
N GLN A 31 0.06 11.30 7.66
CA GLN A 31 1.11 12.01 6.92
C GLN A 31 0.57 13.31 6.31
N GLU A 32 -0.61 13.28 5.70
CA GLU A 32 -1.26 14.47 5.12
C GLU A 32 -1.49 15.57 6.17
N GLN A 33 -1.78 15.16 7.41
CA GLN A 33 -1.97 16.06 8.55
C GLN A 33 -0.66 16.49 9.20
N GLY A 34 0.49 16.01 8.72
CA GLY A 34 1.81 16.30 9.29
C GLY A 34 2.06 15.68 10.66
N ALA A 35 1.22 14.74 11.11
CA ALA A 35 1.35 14.09 12.41
C ALA A 35 2.52 13.10 12.45
N ILE A 36 2.91 12.56 11.30
CA ILE A 36 4.09 11.70 11.11
C ILE A 36 4.81 12.03 9.80
N SER A 37 6.10 11.69 9.70
CA SER A 37 6.86 11.83 8.46
C SER A 37 6.39 10.85 7.37
N VAL A 38 6.59 11.22 6.11
CA VAL A 38 6.33 10.33 4.97
C VAL A 38 7.22 9.09 5.07
N VAL A 39 6.58 7.92 5.05
CA VAL A 39 7.23 6.61 5.09
C VAL A 39 7.36 6.09 3.66
N ARG A 40 8.40 5.28 3.40
CA ARG A 40 8.76 4.65 2.11
C ARG A 40 7.75 3.58 1.62
N MET A 41 6.46 3.90 1.61
CA MET A 41 5.38 2.98 1.28
C MET A 41 5.26 2.74 -0.23
N CYS A 42 4.74 1.57 -0.63
CA CYS A 42 4.46 1.26 -2.04
C CYS A 42 3.64 2.36 -2.72
N ALA A 43 2.58 2.87 -2.10
CA ALA A 43 1.71 3.86 -2.72
C ALA A 43 2.36 5.26 -2.92
N GLY A 44 3.48 5.58 -2.24
CA GLY A 44 4.29 6.76 -2.56
C GLY A 44 5.41 6.52 -3.59
N CYS A 45 5.69 5.25 -3.93
CA CYS A 45 6.82 4.86 -4.74
C CYS A 45 6.58 5.06 -6.24
N THR A 46 7.55 5.59 -6.97
CA THR A 46 7.47 5.82 -8.43
C THR A 46 7.22 4.54 -9.24
N TYR A 47 7.58 3.37 -8.71
CA TYR A 47 7.41 2.08 -9.38
C TYR A 47 6.05 1.45 -9.16
N PHE A 48 5.25 1.94 -8.23
CA PHE A 48 3.96 1.33 -7.91
C PHE A 48 2.89 1.79 -8.90
N GLN A 49 2.18 0.81 -9.45
CA GLN A 49 1.07 1.05 -10.37
C GLN A 49 -0.17 0.38 -9.79
N PRO A 50 -1.06 1.13 -9.11
CA PRO A 50 -2.23 0.55 -8.51
C PRO A 50 -3.26 0.14 -9.58
N HIS A 51 -3.90 -1.01 -9.39
CA HIS A 51 -5.08 -1.44 -10.16
C HIS A 51 -4.87 -1.41 -11.68
N VAL A 52 -3.76 -1.97 -12.14
CA VAL A 52 -3.45 -2.11 -13.59
C VAL A 52 -3.74 -3.52 -14.10
N HIS A 53 -3.92 -4.49 -13.20
CA HIS A 53 -4.27 -5.87 -13.54
C HIS A 53 -5.75 -6.14 -13.27
N THR A 54 -6.35 -6.98 -14.11
CA THR A 54 -7.75 -7.43 -13.97
C THR A 54 -7.92 -8.53 -12.92
N ASP A 55 -6.84 -9.22 -12.56
CA ASP A 55 -6.82 -10.18 -11.46
C ASP A 55 -6.98 -9.45 -10.12
N ALA A 56 -8.13 -9.65 -9.48
CA ALA A 56 -8.45 -9.04 -8.20
C ALA A 56 -7.53 -9.49 -7.05
N ALA A 57 -6.88 -10.66 -7.15
CA ALA A 57 -5.93 -11.13 -6.13
C ALA A 57 -4.57 -10.44 -6.23
N LYS A 58 -4.20 -9.94 -7.42
CA LYS A 58 -2.95 -9.22 -7.68
C LYS A 58 -3.18 -7.99 -8.56
N PRO A 59 -3.96 -7.00 -8.09
CA PRO A 59 -4.43 -5.92 -8.95
C PRO A 59 -3.35 -4.87 -9.24
N HIS A 60 -2.28 -4.82 -8.44
CA HIS A 60 -1.23 -3.81 -8.59
C HIS A 60 0.01 -4.38 -9.28
N HIS A 61 0.82 -3.50 -9.86
CA HIS A 61 2.14 -3.85 -10.41
C HIS A 61 3.25 -3.09 -9.71
N CYS A 62 4.38 -3.76 -9.49
CA CYS A 62 5.64 -3.11 -9.14
C CYS A 62 6.54 -3.10 -10.38
N GLY A 63 6.81 -1.91 -10.90
CA GLY A 63 7.67 -1.72 -12.08
C GLY A 63 9.13 -2.13 -11.87
N LEU A 64 9.67 -1.96 -10.66
CA LEU A 64 11.06 -2.32 -10.35
C LEU A 64 11.27 -3.84 -10.38
N MET A 65 10.41 -4.60 -9.70
CA MET A 65 10.46 -6.06 -9.68
C MET A 65 9.79 -6.68 -10.92
N ASN A 66 9.14 -5.86 -11.74
CA ASN A 66 8.29 -6.26 -12.86
C ASN A 66 7.31 -7.40 -12.51
N LYS A 67 6.48 -7.22 -11.47
CA LYS A 67 5.54 -8.26 -11.03
C LYS A 67 4.21 -7.72 -10.55
N ALA A 68 3.15 -8.51 -10.77
CA ALA A 68 1.85 -8.31 -10.16
C ALA A 68 1.90 -8.64 -8.66
N ILE A 69 1.30 -7.80 -7.83
CA ILE A 69 1.26 -7.93 -6.36
C ILE A 69 -0.16 -7.69 -5.82
N GLY A 70 -0.51 -8.48 -4.82
CA GLY A 70 -1.75 -8.32 -4.04
C GLY A 70 -1.60 -7.38 -2.85
N GLU A 71 -2.72 -7.05 -2.22
CA GLU A 71 -2.81 -6.19 -1.03
C GLU A 71 -1.88 -6.67 0.10
N GLY A 72 -1.90 -7.98 0.40
CA GLY A 72 -1.01 -8.61 1.41
C GLY A 72 0.49 -8.58 1.07
N GLN A 73 0.86 -8.15 -0.12
CA GLN A 73 2.25 -8.06 -0.59
C GLN A 73 2.77 -6.61 -0.63
N LEU A 74 1.95 -5.63 -0.24
CA LEU A 74 2.36 -4.24 -0.12
C LEU A 74 3.41 -4.07 0.99
N ARG A 75 4.29 -3.08 0.81
CA ARG A 75 5.32 -2.73 1.78
C ARG A 75 5.00 -1.38 2.39
N LEU A 76 4.93 -1.36 3.73
CA LEU A 76 4.87 -0.11 4.51
C LEU A 76 6.23 0.56 4.65
N ASP A 77 7.32 -0.21 4.49
CA ASP A 77 8.68 0.29 4.39
C ASP A 77 9.43 -0.51 3.31
N CYS A 78 9.52 0.06 2.11
CA CYS A 78 10.20 -0.55 0.98
C CYS A 78 11.65 -0.04 0.93
N PRO A 79 12.67 -0.91 1.02
CA PRO A 79 14.06 -0.46 0.96
C PRO A 79 14.45 0.12 -0.40
N GLU A 80 13.79 -0.32 -1.47
CA GLU A 80 14.00 0.15 -2.85
C GLU A 80 13.06 1.31 -3.23
N PHE A 81 12.44 1.96 -2.24
CA PHE A 81 11.56 3.10 -2.46
C PHE A 81 12.28 4.24 -3.18
N MET A 82 11.66 4.71 -4.25
CA MET A 82 12.03 5.94 -4.94
C MET A 82 10.81 6.87 -4.94
N PRO A 83 10.90 8.08 -4.37
CA PRO A 83 9.78 9.01 -4.37
C PRO A 83 9.44 9.43 -5.80
N GLY A 84 8.15 9.48 -6.11
CA GLY A 84 7.69 10.15 -7.33
C GLY A 84 7.77 11.67 -7.21
N ILE A 85 7.60 12.39 -8.31
CA ILE A 85 7.29 13.82 -8.21
C ILE A 85 5.93 14.00 -7.52
N GLU A 86 5.75 15.10 -6.80
CA GLU A 86 4.60 15.33 -5.91
C GLU A 86 3.25 15.08 -6.59
N ILE A 87 3.02 15.68 -7.77
CA ILE A 87 1.77 15.51 -8.52
C ILE A 87 1.47 14.05 -8.89
N GLU A 88 2.51 13.27 -9.20
CA GLU A 88 2.36 11.85 -9.55
C GLU A 88 2.17 10.99 -8.30
N GLN A 89 2.73 11.39 -7.16
CA GLN A 89 2.43 10.74 -5.89
C GLN A 89 0.96 10.92 -5.52
N VAL A 90 0.43 12.14 -5.60
CA VAL A 90 -1.00 12.44 -5.31
C VAL A 90 -1.92 11.57 -6.18
N ARG A 91 -1.73 11.58 -7.51
CA ARG A 91 -2.54 10.76 -8.44
C ARG A 91 -2.49 9.27 -8.13
N ARG A 92 -1.31 8.77 -7.75
CA ARG A 92 -1.13 7.35 -7.40
C ARG A 92 -1.89 7.00 -6.14
N TRP A 93 -1.83 7.87 -5.13
CA TRP A 93 -2.59 7.72 -3.90
C TRP A 93 -4.09 7.75 -4.15
N GLU A 94 -4.60 8.73 -4.90
CA GLU A 94 -6.00 8.78 -5.32
C GLU A 94 -6.45 7.47 -5.99
N LYS A 95 -5.67 6.98 -6.96
CA LYS A 95 -5.98 5.72 -7.65
C LYS A 95 -5.96 4.53 -6.69
N PHE A 96 -5.00 4.47 -5.76
CA PHE A 96 -4.94 3.39 -4.77
C PHE A 96 -6.14 3.41 -3.81
N LEU A 97 -6.54 4.60 -3.36
CA LEU A 97 -7.65 4.80 -2.43
C LEU A 97 -9.02 4.53 -3.07
N GLY A 98 -9.21 4.96 -4.32
CA GLY A 98 -10.49 4.93 -5.05
C GLY A 98 -11.03 3.53 -5.38
N SER A 99 -10.23 2.47 -5.23
CA SER A 99 -10.74 1.09 -5.40
C SER A 99 -11.56 0.55 -4.22
N GLY A 100 -11.75 1.36 -3.17
CA GLY A 100 -12.60 1.04 -2.04
C GLY A 100 -14.01 1.64 -2.09
N GLU A 101 -14.28 2.50 -3.07
CA GLU A 101 -15.58 3.15 -3.25
C GLU A 101 -16.37 2.38 -4.31
N GLY A 102 -17.03 1.30 -3.90
CA GLY A 102 -17.94 0.55 -4.78
C GLY A 102 -17.54 -0.91 -4.98
N ARG A 103 -17.75 -1.73 -3.96
CA ARG A 103 -18.27 -3.10 -4.08
C ARG A 103 -18.82 -3.58 -2.75
#